data_AF-A0A9E4N3G9-F1
#
_entry.id   AF-A0A9E4N3G9-F1
#
_cell.length_a   1.000
_cell.length_b   1.000
_cell.length_c   1.000
_cell.angle_alpha   90.00
_cell.angle_beta   90.00
_cell.angle_gamma   90.00
#
_symmetry.space_group_name_H-M   'P 1'
#
loop_
_entity.id
_entity.type
_entity.pdbx_description
1 polymer ?
#
loop_
_entity_poly.entity_id
_entity_poly.type
_entity_poly.pdbx_seq_one_letter_code
_entity_poly.pdbx_strand_id
1 'polypeptide(L)'
;MWDHIRSLMAGWKNAFIPYLQWIGELKDKKTIRADIIAGITVALLLVPQSMAYAQLAGLPVYYGLYASFLPPMIAALFGSSRQLATGPVAVVSLMTAAALEPLATSPDTYFAYAMLLALMVGIFQMFLGLFKLGVLVDFLSHPVVVGFTNAGALIIATSQLGKVFGVFAERAEHHYETVWN
;
A
#
# COMPACT_ATOMS: atom_id res chain seq x y z
N MET A 1 15.27 -27.10 26.23
CA MET A 1 14.30 -27.48 25.18
C MET A 1 12.95 -26.79 25.38
N TRP A 2 12.33 -26.91 26.55
CA TRP A 2 11.03 -26.28 26.85
C TRP A 2 11.05 -24.73 26.84
N ASP A 3 12.13 -24.08 27.28
CA ASP A 3 12.23 -22.62 27.25
C ASP A 3 12.41 -22.05 25.83
N HIS A 4 13.01 -22.82 24.93
CA HIS A 4 13.18 -22.44 23.52
C HIS A 4 11.86 -22.54 22.75
N ILE A 5 11.03 -23.55 23.08
CA ILE A 5 9.67 -23.67 22.54
C ILE A 5 8.78 -22.54 23.08
N ARG A 6 8.93 -22.14 24.36
CA ARG A 6 8.21 -21.00 24.93
C ARG A 6 8.62 -19.66 24.32
N SER A 7 9.91 -19.42 24.05
CA SER A 7 10.36 -18.18 23.40
C SER A 7 9.90 -18.09 21.95
N LEU A 8 9.90 -19.21 21.22
CA LEU A 8 9.30 -19.31 19.88
C LEU A 8 7.79 -19.01 19.95
N MET A 9 7.04 -19.67 20.84
CA MET A 9 5.60 -19.41 21.00
C MET A 9 5.29 -17.96 21.42
N ALA A 10 6.14 -17.33 22.25
CA ALA A 10 5.99 -15.92 22.63
C ALA A 10 6.19 -14.97 21.45
N GLY A 11 7.18 -15.25 20.59
CA GLY A 11 7.38 -14.49 19.35
C GLY A 11 6.19 -14.59 18.39
N TRP A 12 5.55 -15.77 18.31
CA TRP A 12 4.34 -15.95 17.51
C TRP A 12 3.12 -15.24 18.13
N LYS A 13 2.94 -15.29 19.45
CA LYS A 13 1.86 -14.54 20.13
C LYS A 13 1.94 -13.03 19.88
N ASN A 14 3.14 -12.45 19.94
CA ASN A 14 3.35 -11.03 19.65
C ASN A 14 3.12 -10.68 18.18
N ALA A 15 3.26 -11.64 17.25
CA ALA A 15 2.98 -11.45 15.84
C ALA A 15 1.47 -11.42 15.52
N PHE A 16 0.66 -12.22 16.23
CA PHE A 16 -0.80 -12.27 15.98
C PHE A 16 -1.59 -11.23 16.78
N ILE A 17 -1.05 -10.73 17.89
CA ILE A 17 -1.75 -9.80 18.78
C ILE A 17 -0.87 -8.60 19.18
N PRO A 18 -0.25 -7.89 18.21
CA PRO A 18 0.66 -6.78 18.51
C PRO A 18 -0.05 -5.60 19.19
N TYR A 19 -1.35 -5.43 18.96
CA TYR A 19 -2.12 -4.33 19.54
C TYR A 19 -2.13 -4.32 21.08
N LEU A 20 -1.96 -5.48 21.72
CA LEU A 20 -1.89 -5.56 23.18
C LEU A 20 -0.70 -4.79 23.77
N GLN A 21 0.35 -4.55 22.98
CA GLN A 21 1.53 -3.82 23.44
C GLN A 21 1.25 -2.33 23.63
N TRP A 22 0.35 -1.75 22.82
CA TRP A 22 0.09 -0.31 22.82
C TRP A 22 -1.32 0.08 23.28
N ILE A 23 -2.27 -0.87 23.34
CA ILE A 23 -3.66 -0.58 23.77
C ILE A 23 -3.74 0.01 25.19
N GLY A 24 -2.75 -0.28 26.05
CA GLY A 24 -2.64 0.29 27.39
C GLY A 24 -2.42 1.80 27.40
N GLU A 25 -1.78 2.36 26.36
CA GLU A 25 -1.51 3.80 26.22
C GLU A 25 -2.78 4.61 25.96
N LEU A 26 -3.83 3.98 25.41
CA LEU A 26 -5.13 4.61 25.19
C LEU A 26 -5.83 5.00 26.49
N LYS A 27 -5.36 4.54 27.66
CA LYS A 27 -5.92 4.99 28.95
C LYS A 27 -5.66 6.48 29.20
N ASP A 28 -4.65 7.07 28.58
CA ASP A 28 -4.39 8.50 28.69
C ASP A 28 -5.32 9.30 27.76
N LYS A 29 -6.12 10.20 28.36
CA LYS A 29 -7.01 11.11 27.64
C LYS A 29 -6.28 12.01 26.66
N LYS A 30 -5.02 12.36 26.93
CA LYS A 30 -4.19 13.18 26.03
C LYS A 30 -3.86 12.41 24.75
N THR A 31 -3.53 11.12 24.88
CA THR A 31 -3.25 10.22 23.76
C THR A 31 -4.47 10.03 22.88
N ILE A 32 -5.64 9.73 23.46
CA ILE A 32 -6.89 9.60 22.69
C ILE A 32 -7.18 10.88 21.90
N ARG A 33 -7.06 12.05 22.53
CA ARG A 33 -7.34 13.33 21.84
C ARG A 33 -6.36 13.55 20.68
N ALA A 34 -5.08 13.26 20.87
CA ALA A 34 -4.08 13.37 19.83
C ALA A 34 -4.35 12.39 18.68
N ASP A 35 -4.69 11.14 18.98
CA ASP A 35 -4.97 10.09 17.98
C ASP A 35 -6.23 10.37 17.18
N ILE A 36 -7.28 10.93 17.80
CA ILE A 36 -8.49 11.35 17.07
C ILE A 36 -8.16 12.46 16.06
N ILE A 37 -7.40 13.48 16.48
CA ILE A 37 -7.01 14.58 15.59
C ILE A 37 -6.12 14.08 14.46
N ALA A 38 -5.14 13.22 14.78
CA ALA A 38 -4.26 12.60 13.79
C ALA A 38 -5.06 11.71 12.81
N GLY A 39 -5.95 10.86 13.32
CA GLY A 39 -6.78 9.97 12.52
C GLY A 39 -7.71 10.71 11.57
N ILE A 40 -8.38 11.78 12.04
CA ILE A 40 -9.21 12.64 11.17
C ILE A 40 -8.34 13.30 10.09
N THR A 41 -7.19 13.86 10.46
CA THR A 41 -6.26 14.49 9.51
C THR A 41 -5.80 13.50 8.44
N VAL A 42 -5.38 12.30 8.85
CA VAL A 42 -4.93 11.24 7.93
C VAL A 42 -6.09 10.77 7.04
N ALA A 43 -7.28 10.57 7.58
CA ALA A 43 -8.45 10.16 6.81
C ALA A 43 -8.82 11.19 5.74
N LEU A 44 -8.80 12.49 6.08
CA LEU A 44 -9.09 13.57 5.13
C LEU A 44 -8.09 13.62 3.96
N LEU A 45 -6.82 13.31 4.20
CA LEU A 45 -5.81 13.21 3.16
C LEU A 45 -5.95 11.92 2.34
N LEU A 46 -6.24 10.81 3.02
CA LEU A 46 -6.28 9.48 2.43
C LEU A 46 -7.42 9.32 1.42
N VAL A 47 -8.59 9.92 1.65
CA VAL A 47 -9.75 9.81 0.74
C VAL A 47 -9.43 10.30 -0.69
N PRO A 48 -9.06 11.57 -0.93
CA PRO A 48 -8.76 12.05 -2.28
C PRO A 48 -7.51 11.36 -2.87
N GLN A 49 -6.51 11.05 -2.04
CA GLN A 49 -5.31 10.35 -2.46
C GLN A 49 -5.64 8.95 -3.01
N SER A 50 -6.48 8.18 -2.31
CA SER A 50 -6.85 6.83 -2.71
C SER A 50 -7.73 6.79 -3.96
N MET A 51 -8.59 7.79 -4.13
CA MET A 51 -9.37 8.01 -5.35
C MET A 51 -8.46 8.25 -6.56
N ALA A 52 -7.42 9.08 -6.42
CA ALA A 52 -6.44 9.31 -7.48
C ALA A 52 -5.63 8.04 -7.79
N TYR A 53 -5.27 7.26 -6.77
CA TYR A 53 -4.50 6.03 -6.94
C TYR A 53 -5.29 4.91 -7.63
N ALA A 54 -6.59 4.80 -7.36
CA ALA A 54 -7.45 3.90 -8.13
C ALA A 54 -7.43 4.22 -9.64
N GLN A 55 -7.44 5.51 -10.00
CA GLN A 55 -7.31 5.93 -11.41
C GLN A 55 -5.94 5.57 -12.01
N LEU A 56 -4.86 5.71 -11.22
CA LEU A 56 -3.52 5.29 -11.66
C LEU A 56 -3.47 3.78 -11.92
N ALA A 57 -4.20 2.98 -11.15
CA ALA A 57 -4.35 1.55 -11.33
C ALA A 57 -5.34 1.15 -12.44
N GLY A 58 -5.87 2.10 -13.22
CA GLY A 58 -6.85 1.80 -14.28
C GLY A 58 -8.23 1.38 -13.79
N LEU A 59 -8.54 1.57 -12.49
CA LEU A 59 -9.80 1.18 -11.88
C LEU A 59 -10.74 2.38 -11.68
N PRO A 60 -12.06 2.13 -11.61
CA PRO A 60 -13.01 3.15 -11.19
C PRO A 60 -12.68 3.76 -9.82
N VAL A 61 -12.87 5.08 -9.70
CA VAL A 61 -12.42 5.89 -8.56
C VAL A 61 -12.93 5.39 -7.21
N TYR A 62 -14.17 4.90 -7.16
CA TYR A 62 -14.79 4.43 -5.93
C TYR A 62 -14.10 3.19 -5.33
N TYR A 63 -13.33 2.41 -6.11
CA TYR A 63 -12.50 1.33 -5.57
C TYR A 63 -11.39 1.84 -4.65
N GLY A 64 -10.92 3.07 -4.85
CA GLY A 64 -9.99 3.74 -3.95
C GLY A 64 -10.57 3.89 -2.54
N LEU A 65 -11.88 4.07 -2.41
CA LEU A 65 -12.56 4.18 -1.12
C LEU A 65 -12.59 2.83 -0.38
N TYR A 66 -12.75 1.72 -1.10
CA TYR A 66 -12.67 0.39 -0.49
C TYR A 66 -11.25 0.09 -0.02
N ALA A 67 -10.25 0.45 -0.84
CA ALA A 67 -8.84 0.25 -0.55
C ALA A 67 -8.32 1.14 0.60
N SER A 68 -8.95 2.29 0.85
CA SER A 68 -8.59 3.20 1.95
C SER A 68 -9.30 2.92 3.27
N PHE A 69 -10.33 2.06 3.25
CA PHE A 69 -11.11 1.75 4.44
C PHE A 69 -10.79 0.37 5.02
N LEU A 70 -11.02 -0.71 4.25
CA LEU A 70 -10.92 -2.08 4.80
C LEU A 70 -9.47 -2.47 5.12
N PRO A 71 -8.49 -2.33 4.21
CA PRO A 71 -7.11 -2.72 4.52
C PRO A 71 -6.50 -1.96 5.70
N PRO A 72 -6.62 -0.62 5.81
CA PRO A 72 -6.05 0.10 6.96
C PRO A 72 -6.73 -0.24 8.29
N MET A 73 -8.04 -0.52 8.28
CA MET A 73 -8.75 -0.99 9.47
C MET A 73 -8.23 -2.35 9.96
N ILE A 74 -8.00 -3.30 9.04
CA ILE A 74 -7.41 -4.60 9.38
C ILE A 74 -5.95 -4.40 9.84
N ALA A 75 -5.17 -3.63 9.10
CA ALA A 75 -3.77 -3.36 9.42
C ALA A 75 -3.57 -2.63 10.76
N ALA A 76 -4.52 -1.81 11.20
CA ALA A 76 -4.46 -1.17 12.52
C ALA A 76 -4.53 -2.19 13.68
N LEU A 77 -5.16 -3.36 13.46
CA LEU A 77 -5.25 -4.43 14.46
C LEU A 77 -4.00 -5.34 14.45
N PHE A 78 -3.48 -5.64 13.26
CA PHE A 78 -2.34 -6.55 13.09
C PHE A 78 -0.98 -5.84 12.94
N GLY A 79 -0.98 -4.51 12.95
CA GLY A 79 0.22 -3.69 12.83
C GLY A 79 1.07 -3.73 14.09
N SER A 80 2.37 -3.95 13.93
CA SER A 80 3.36 -3.94 15.00
C SER A 80 3.71 -2.54 15.51
N SER A 81 3.31 -1.48 14.79
CA SER A 81 3.56 -0.09 15.15
C SER A 81 2.27 0.71 15.22
N ARG A 82 2.09 1.46 16.31
CA ARG A 82 0.92 2.33 16.55
C ARG A 82 0.82 3.49 15.55
N GLN A 83 1.95 3.91 15.00
CA GLN A 83 2.03 5.05 14.06
C GLN A 83 2.01 4.60 12.59
N LEU A 84 1.96 3.30 12.33
CA LEU A 84 1.95 2.77 10.97
C LEU A 84 0.59 3.03 10.32
N ALA A 85 0.56 4.00 9.41
CA ALA A 85 -0.54 4.16 8.48
C ALA A 85 -0.28 3.28 7.26
N THR A 86 -1.25 2.43 6.93
CA THR A 86 -1.26 1.66 5.68
C THR A 86 -2.36 2.21 4.77
N GLY A 87 -2.23 1.98 3.47
CA GLY A 87 -3.17 2.48 2.48
C GLY A 87 -2.67 2.21 1.07
N PRO A 88 -3.46 2.54 0.04
CA PRO A 88 -3.01 2.45 -1.33
C PRO A 88 -1.83 3.40 -1.56
N VAL A 89 -0.91 2.99 -2.42
CA VAL A 89 0.31 3.76 -2.75
C VAL A 89 0.36 3.95 -4.26
N ALA A 90 0.80 5.14 -4.70
CA ALA A 90 0.88 5.50 -6.11
C ALA A 90 1.70 4.49 -6.94
N VAL A 91 2.89 4.10 -6.45
CA VAL A 91 3.79 3.18 -7.16
C VAL A 91 3.14 1.81 -7.34
N VAL A 92 2.52 1.26 -6.30
CA VAL A 92 1.82 -0.03 -6.39
C VAL A 92 0.65 0.04 -7.37
N SER A 93 -0.02 1.19 -7.44
CA SER A 93 -1.12 1.43 -8.39
C SER A 93 -0.61 1.44 -9.83
N LEU A 94 0.50 2.12 -10.11
CA LEU A 94 1.14 2.13 -11.41
C LEU A 94 1.65 0.75 -11.83
N MET A 95 2.25 0.00 -10.88
CA MET A 95 2.70 -1.37 -11.14
C MET A 95 1.53 -2.32 -11.41
N THR A 96 0.41 -2.13 -10.74
CA THR A 96 -0.84 -2.87 -11.00
C THR A 96 -1.33 -2.60 -12.42
N ALA A 97 -1.36 -1.33 -12.83
CA ALA A 97 -1.72 -0.97 -14.20
C ALA A 97 -0.79 -1.63 -15.22
N ALA A 98 0.52 -1.46 -15.06
CA ALA A 98 1.51 -2.03 -15.98
C ALA A 98 1.45 -3.57 -16.08
N ALA A 99 1.12 -4.26 -14.98
CA ALA A 99 0.98 -5.72 -14.97
C ALA A 99 -0.30 -6.20 -15.67
N LEU A 100 -1.37 -5.41 -15.61
CA LEU A 100 -2.70 -5.81 -16.11
C LEU A 100 -3.03 -5.26 -17.49
N GLU A 101 -2.45 -4.13 -17.90
CA GLU A 101 -2.65 -3.49 -19.21
C GLU A 101 -2.44 -4.47 -20.38
N PRO A 102 -1.36 -5.27 -20.44
CA PRO A 102 -1.16 -6.23 -21.54
C PRO A 102 -2.20 -7.36 -21.57
N LEU A 103 -2.89 -7.60 -20.46
CA LEU A 103 -3.91 -8.65 -20.31
C LEU A 103 -5.34 -8.10 -20.48
N ALA A 104 -5.49 -6.78 -20.58
CA ALA A 104 -6.77 -6.10 -20.55
C ALA A 104 -7.58 -6.35 -21.84
N THR A 105 -8.53 -7.29 -21.79
CA THR A 105 -9.41 -7.60 -22.93
C THR A 105 -10.74 -6.84 -22.87
N SER A 106 -11.23 -6.54 -21.67
CA SER A 106 -12.44 -5.75 -21.41
C SER A 106 -12.40 -5.14 -20.00
N PRO A 107 -13.17 -4.07 -19.71
CA PRO A 107 -13.24 -3.45 -18.37
C PRO A 107 -13.66 -4.44 -17.26
N ASP A 108 -14.60 -5.33 -17.56
CA ASP A 108 -15.08 -6.33 -16.58
C ASP A 108 -14.00 -7.36 -16.25
N THR A 109 -13.28 -7.84 -17.27
CA THR A 109 -12.14 -8.75 -17.07
C THR A 109 -10.98 -8.07 -16.35
N TYR A 110 -10.76 -6.78 -16.58
CA TYR A 110 -9.70 -6.02 -15.92
C TYR A 110 -9.89 -5.99 -14.40
N PHE A 111 -11.13 -5.73 -13.96
CA PHE A 111 -11.47 -5.76 -12.54
C PHE A 111 -11.24 -7.14 -11.92
N ALA A 112 -11.65 -8.21 -12.61
CA ALA A 112 -11.42 -9.58 -12.15
C ALA A 112 -9.92 -9.88 -12.00
N TYR A 113 -9.08 -9.46 -12.95
CA TYR A 113 -7.63 -9.63 -12.86
C TYR A 113 -7.01 -8.78 -11.75
N ALA A 114 -7.48 -7.56 -11.52
CA ALA A 114 -7.02 -6.74 -10.40
C ALA A 114 -7.32 -7.38 -9.04
N MET A 115 -8.52 -7.94 -8.86
CA MET A 115 -8.86 -8.69 -7.65
C MET A 115 -8.01 -9.95 -7.47
N LEU A 116 -7.82 -10.71 -8.56
CA LEU A 116 -6.98 -11.91 -8.53
C LEU A 116 -5.53 -11.57 -8.17
N LEU A 117 -4.97 -10.52 -8.78
CA LEU A 117 -3.63 -10.03 -8.49
C LEU A 117 -3.51 -9.61 -7.02
N ALA A 118 -4.48 -8.85 -6.49
CA ALA A 118 -4.49 -8.46 -5.08
C ALA A 118 -4.52 -9.69 -4.14
N LEU A 119 -5.33 -10.71 -4.47
CA LEU A 119 -5.39 -11.95 -3.72
C LEU A 119 -4.04 -12.72 -3.76
N MET A 120 -3.45 -12.86 -4.95
CA MET A 120 -2.16 -13.53 -5.13
C MET A 120 -1.05 -12.82 -4.34
N VAL A 121 -1.00 -11.49 -4.41
CA VAL A 121 -0.05 -10.67 -3.65
C VAL A 121 -0.27 -10.85 -2.15
N GLY A 122 -1.53 -10.84 -1.68
CA GLY A 122 -1.86 -11.08 -0.27
C GLY A 122 -1.43 -12.45 0.23
N ILE A 123 -1.68 -13.52 -0.54
CA ILE A 123 -1.22 -14.88 -0.22
C ILE A 123 0.30 -14.94 -0.19
N PHE A 124 0.96 -14.33 -1.17
CA PHE A 124 2.42 -14.29 -1.23
C PHE A 124 3.01 -13.54 -0.04
N GLN A 125 2.46 -12.38 0.32
CA GLN A 125 2.87 -11.63 1.52
C GLN A 125 2.63 -12.41 2.81
N MET A 126 1.51 -13.14 2.92
CA MET A 126 1.24 -14.00 4.06
C MET A 126 2.26 -15.14 4.17
N PHE A 127 2.64 -15.74 3.04
CA PHE A 127 3.72 -16.73 2.99
C PHE A 127 5.05 -16.11 3.45
N LEU A 128 5.46 -14.99 2.87
CA LEU A 128 6.70 -14.31 3.28
C LEU A 128 6.70 -13.96 4.78
N GLY A 129 5.57 -13.50 5.30
CA GLY A 129 5.38 -13.21 6.73
C GLY A 129 5.50 -14.45 7.62
N LEU A 130 4.90 -15.57 7.20
CA LEU A 130 4.95 -16.85 7.92
C LEU A 130 6.39 -17.36 8.06
N PHE A 131 7.19 -17.22 6.99
CA PHE A 131 8.61 -17.60 6.97
C PHE A 131 9.54 -16.53 7.53
N LYS A 132 8.99 -15.41 8.04
CA LYS A 132 9.75 -14.25 8.56
C LYS A 132 10.77 -13.71 7.56
N LEU A 133 10.45 -13.79 6.27
CA LEU A 133 11.32 -13.34 5.18
C LEU A 133 11.40 -11.81 5.04
N GLY A 134 10.80 -11.06 5.98
CA GLY A 134 11.01 -9.62 6.09
C GLY A 134 12.48 -9.23 6.26
N VAL A 135 13.31 -10.11 6.83
CA VAL A 135 14.77 -9.90 6.92
C VAL A 135 15.43 -9.71 5.56
N LEU A 136 14.81 -10.20 4.47
CA LEU A 136 15.31 -9.98 3.12
C LEU A 136 15.29 -8.49 2.72
N VAL A 137 14.38 -7.70 3.31
CA VAL A 137 14.31 -6.25 3.08
C VAL A 137 15.55 -5.55 3.64
N ASP A 138 16.16 -6.07 4.70
CA ASP A 138 17.38 -5.50 5.30
C ASP A 138 18.61 -5.64 4.39
N PHE A 139 18.55 -6.52 3.38
CA PHE A 139 19.61 -6.66 2.37
C PHE A 139 19.46 -5.68 1.19
N LEU A 140 18.36 -4.91 1.12
CA LEU A 140 18.21 -3.87 0.11
C LEU A 140 19.11 -2.69 0.45
N SER A 141 20.04 -2.38 -0.44
CA SER A 141 20.97 -1.27 -0.23
C SER A 141 20.23 0.07 -0.29
N HIS A 142 20.67 1.01 0.55
CA HIS A 142 20.11 2.36 0.58
C HIS A 142 20.07 3.04 -0.82
N PRO A 143 21.11 2.94 -1.68
CA PRO A 143 21.05 3.50 -3.03
C PRO A 143 19.94 2.91 -3.91
N VAL A 144 19.62 1.63 -3.78
CA VAL A 144 18.55 0.99 -4.56
C VAL A 144 17.18 1.54 -4.16
N VAL A 145 16.93 1.68 -2.85
CA VAL A 145 15.66 2.23 -2.34
C VAL A 145 15.48 3.69 -2.78
N VAL A 146 16.55 4.50 -2.70
CA VAL A 146 16.52 5.89 -3.16
C VAL A 146 16.30 5.97 -4.67
N GLY A 147 17.00 5.16 -5.46
CA GLY A 147 16.83 5.12 -6.92
C GLY A 147 15.39 4.75 -7.33
N PHE A 148 14.85 3.70 -6.72
CA PHE A 148 13.47 3.26 -6.96
C PHE A 148 12.44 4.34 -6.59
N THR A 149 12.61 4.98 -5.43
CA THR A 149 11.70 6.03 -4.96
C THR A 149 11.76 7.27 -5.86
N ASN A 150 12.95 7.69 -6.28
CA ASN A 150 13.13 8.82 -7.20
C ASN A 150 12.51 8.55 -8.58
N ALA A 151 12.71 7.33 -9.12
CA ALA A 151 12.07 6.93 -10.37
C ALA A 151 10.53 6.95 -10.24
N GLY A 152 9.99 6.40 -9.15
CA GLY A 152 8.55 6.46 -8.86
C GLY A 152 8.03 7.90 -8.78
N ALA A 153 8.75 8.80 -8.10
CA ALA A 153 8.38 10.21 -8.02
C ALA A 153 8.34 10.89 -9.40
N LEU A 154 9.33 10.63 -10.26
CA LEU A 154 9.36 11.16 -11.63
C LEU A 154 8.19 10.63 -12.46
N ILE A 155 7.90 9.33 -12.41
CA ILE A 155 6.77 8.72 -13.13
C ILE A 155 5.44 9.31 -12.65
N ILE A 156 5.26 9.46 -11.33
CA ILE A 156 4.04 10.04 -10.78
C ILE A 156 3.89 11.50 -11.23
N ALA A 157 4.92 12.33 -11.08
CA ALA A 157 4.86 13.74 -11.46
C ALA A 157 4.54 13.91 -12.95
N THR A 158 5.22 13.16 -13.82
CA THR A 158 5.01 13.23 -15.27
C THR A 158 3.65 12.68 -15.69
N SER A 159 3.13 11.63 -15.03
CA SER A 159 1.80 11.08 -15.29
C SER A 159 0.64 12.05 -15.01
N GLN A 160 0.88 13.11 -14.24
CA GLN A 160 -0.13 14.14 -13.96
C GLN A 160 -0.07 15.35 -14.90
N LEU A 161 0.97 15.50 -15.75
CA LEU A 161 1.14 16.68 -16.59
C LEU A 161 -0.05 16.92 -17.54
N GLY A 162 -0.54 15.86 -18.19
CA GLY A 162 -1.73 15.97 -19.07
C GLY A 162 -2.96 16.52 -18.33
N LYS A 163 -3.19 16.08 -17.08
CA LYS A 163 -4.30 16.58 -16.26
C LYS A 163 -4.11 18.04 -15.85
N VAL A 164 -2.89 18.45 -15.53
CA VAL A 164 -2.57 19.83 -15.12
C VAL A 164 -2.74 20.81 -16.28
N PHE A 165 -2.28 20.43 -17.47
CA PHE A 165 -2.35 21.27 -18.68
C PHE A 165 -3.66 21.10 -19.47
N GLY A 166 -4.53 20.16 -19.07
CA GLY A 166 -5.79 19.88 -19.76
C GLY A 166 -5.62 19.23 -21.13
N VAL A 167 -4.49 18.57 -21.37
CA VAL A 167 -4.17 17.89 -22.63
C VAL A 167 -4.26 16.38 -22.48
N PHE A 168 -4.71 15.71 -23.54
CA PHE A 168 -4.70 14.25 -23.60
C PHE A 168 -3.30 13.76 -23.95
N ALA A 169 -2.70 12.94 -23.08
CA ALA A 169 -1.43 12.28 -23.35
C ALA A 169 -1.71 10.85 -23.79
N GLU A 170 -1.29 10.50 -25.01
CA GLU A 170 -1.42 9.15 -25.53
C GLU A 170 -0.40 8.24 -24.84
N ARG A 171 -0.86 7.12 -24.26
CA ARG A 171 0.02 6.17 -23.59
C ARG A 171 0.79 5.35 -24.62
N ALA A 172 2.10 5.45 -24.58
CA ALA A 172 3.02 4.62 -25.36
C ALA A 172 3.43 3.35 -24.58
N GLU A 173 4.10 2.42 -25.25
CA GLU A 173 4.57 1.16 -24.65
C GLU A 173 5.54 1.42 -23.48
N HIS A 174 6.37 2.45 -23.61
CA HIS A 174 7.25 2.89 -22.54
C HIS A 174 6.84 4.27 -21.99
N HIS A 175 6.95 4.44 -20.66
CA HIS A 175 6.59 5.71 -20.01
C HIS A 175 7.41 6.90 -20.52
N TYR A 176 8.69 6.71 -20.88
CA TYR A 176 9.52 7.80 -21.42
C TYR A 176 9.02 8.30 -22.78
N GLU A 177 8.42 7.43 -23.59
CA GLU A 177 7.83 7.78 -24.89
C GLU A 177 6.53 8.58 -24.68
N THR A 178 5.76 8.24 -23.65
CA THR A 178 4.54 8.99 -23.26
C THR A 178 4.85 10.42 -22.82
N VAL A 179 6.05 10.67 -22.28
CA VAL A 179 6.45 12.01 -21.81
C VAL A 179 7.08 12.85 -22.92
N TRP A 180 7.70 12.19 -23.90
CA TRP A 180 8.43 12.86 -24.97
C TRP A 180 7.53 13.27 -26.15
N ASN A 181 6.52 12.46 -26.47
CA ASN A 181 5.54 12.71 -27.54
C ASN A 181 4.44 13.67 -27.09
#